data_AF-A0A7M3ZR72-F1
#
_entry.id   AF-A0A7M3ZR72-F1
#
_cell.length_a   1.000
_cell.length_b   1.000
_cell.length_c   1.000
_cell.angle_alpha   90.00
_cell.angle_beta   90.00
_cell.angle_gamma   90.00
#
_symmetry.space_group_name_H-M   'P 1'
#
loop_
_entity.id
_entity.type
_entity.pdbx_description
1 polymer ?
#
loop_
_entity_poly.entity_id
_entity_poly.type
_entity_poly.pdbx_seq_one_letter_code
_entity_poly.pdbx_strand_id
1 'polypeptide(L)' 'WANDDKAFVLQLLHEEHVLLVHGSGFSPQLGKGHVRLVYLVTLEVLDEVFDRIERFLKKHRGH' A
#
# COMPACT_ATOMS: atom_id res chain seq x y z
N TRP A 1 1.08 8.06 -7.61
CA TRP A 1 1.81 7.30 -6.57
C TRP A 1 3.16 6.73 -7.02
N ALA A 2 3.35 6.35 -8.29
CA ALA A 2 4.62 5.77 -8.76
C ALA A 2 5.89 6.63 -8.49
N ASN A 3 5.72 7.94 -8.31
CA ASN A 3 6.82 8.85 -8.01
C ASN A 3 7.13 9.03 -6.52
N ASP A 4 6.22 8.63 -5.63
CA ASP A 4 6.36 8.74 -4.17
C ASP A 4 5.58 7.60 -3.49
N ASP A 5 6.22 6.44 -3.40
CA ASP A 5 5.68 5.24 -2.77
C ASP A 5 5.58 5.37 -1.24
N LYS A 6 6.45 6.16 -0.62
CA LYS A 6 6.39 6.45 0.82
C LYS A 6 5.14 7.23 1.17
N ALA A 7 4.82 8.30 0.42
CA ALA A 7 3.59 9.06 0.62
C ALA A 7 2.34 8.18 0.45
N PHE A 8 2.32 7.32 -0.58
CA PHE A 8 1.24 6.37 -0.79
C PHE A 8 1.02 5.44 0.43
N VAL A 9 2.10 4.83 0.94
CA VAL A 9 2.02 3.92 2.09
C VAL A 9 1.53 4.64 3.34
N LEU A 10 2.03 5.85 3.61
CA LEU A 10 1.59 6.64 4.77
C LEU A 10 0.12 7.03 4.66
N GLN A 11 -0.34 7.43 3.46
CA GLN A 11 -1.73 7.81 3.24
C GLN A 11 -2.68 6.60 3.41
N LEU A 12 -2.31 5.44 2.88
CA LEU A 12 -3.05 4.19 3.08
C LEU A 12 -3.12 3.81 4.57
N LEU A 13 -2.01 3.96 5.30
CA LEU A 13 -1.96 3.71 6.74
C LEU A 13 -2.92 4.63 7.50
N HIS A 14 -2.91 5.92 7.20
CA HIS A 14 -3.75 6.89 7.92
C HIS A 14 -5.24 6.76 7.59
N GLU A 15 -5.59 6.43 6.34
CA GLU A 15 -6.99 6.34 5.92
C GLU A 15 -7.62 4.98 6.21
N GLU A 16 -6.93 3.89 5.92
CA GLU A 16 -7.49 2.53 6.00
C GLU A 16 -6.85 1.65 7.08
N HIS A 17 -5.87 2.17 7.82
CA HIS A 17 -5.15 1.43 8.87
C HIS A 17 -4.46 0.17 8.34
N VAL A 18 -4.02 0.21 7.09
CA VAL A 18 -3.24 -0.85 6.44
C VAL A 18 -1.79 -0.39 6.28
N LEU A 19 -0.86 -1.12 6.90
CA LEU A 19 0.57 -0.85 6.76
C LEU A 19 1.20 -1.75 5.69
N LEU A 20 1.77 -1.13 4.66
CA LEU A 20 2.68 -1.76 3.71
C LEU A 20 4.09 -1.21 3.90
N VAL A 21 5.09 -1.82 3.26
CA VAL A 21 6.44 -1.25 3.21
C VAL A 21 6.69 -0.60 1.85
N HIS A 22 7.15 0.65 1.84
CA HIS A 22 7.49 1.36 0.60
C HIS A 22 8.76 0.77 -0.05
N GLY A 23 8.70 0.53 -1.35
CA GLY A 23 9.74 -0.16 -2.11
C GLY A 23 11.05 0.61 -2.19
N SER A 24 10.99 1.94 -2.27
CA SER A 24 12.15 2.84 -2.24
C SER A 24 13.04 2.67 -1.01
N GLY A 25 12.51 2.09 0.09
CA GLY A 25 13.29 1.72 1.28
C GLY A 25 14.23 0.52 1.07
N PHE A 26 13.97 -0.33 0.06
CA PHE A 26 14.83 -1.46 -0.31
C PHE A 26 15.82 -1.11 -1.43
N SER A 27 15.42 -0.24 -2.35
CA SER A 27 16.31 0.33 -3.37
C SER A 27 15.73 1.64 -3.89
N PRO A 28 16.47 2.77 -3.84
CA PRO A 28 15.98 4.05 -4.35
C PRO A 28 15.65 4.04 -5.84
N GLN A 29 16.37 3.23 -6.65
CA GLN A 29 16.12 3.12 -8.09
C GLN A 29 15.17 1.97 -8.43
N LEU A 30 15.46 0.76 -7.96
CA LEU A 30 14.74 -0.45 -8.38
C LEU A 30 13.44 -0.68 -7.60
N GLY A 31 13.36 -0.17 -6.38
CA GLY A 31 12.18 -0.29 -5.52
C GLY A 31 11.19 0.85 -5.69
N LYS A 32 11.57 1.94 -6.38
CA LYS A 32 10.71 3.12 -6.57
C LYS A 32 9.36 2.73 -7.16
N GLY A 33 8.29 3.20 -6.54
CA GLY A 33 6.91 2.98 -7.02
C GLY A 33 6.35 1.59 -6.71
N HIS A 34 7.10 0.76 -5.98
CA HIS A 34 6.65 -0.56 -5.54
C HIS A 34 6.32 -0.55 -4.04
N VAL A 35 5.60 -1.59 -3.60
CA VAL A 35 5.29 -1.84 -2.18
C VAL A 35 5.47 -3.31 -1.87
N ARG A 36 5.73 -3.64 -0.60
CA ARG A 36 5.82 -5.02 -0.11
C ARG A 36 4.73 -5.29 0.93
N LEU A 37 4.03 -6.41 0.75
CA LEU A 37 3.03 -6.97 1.66
C LEU A 37 3.59 -8.23 2.33
N VAL A 38 3.25 -8.44 3.61
CA VAL A 38 3.45 -9.72 4.31
C VAL A 38 2.09 -10.42 4.38
N TYR A 39 2.02 -11.69 3.97
CA TYR A 39 0.77 -12.43 3.83
C TYR A 39 0.63 -13.63 4.78
N LEU A 40 1.35 -13.61 5.91
CA LEU A 40 1.37 -14.71 6.89
C LEU A 40 0.09 -14.84 7.74
N VAL A 41 -0.88 -13.95 7.55
CA VAL A 41 -2.14 -13.92 8.29
C VAL A 41 -3.20 -14.82 7.63
N THR A 42 -4.36 -14.99 8.27
CA THR A 42 -5.45 -15.83 7.71
C THR A 42 -6.05 -15.21 6.45
N LEU A 43 -6.74 -16.03 5.66
CA LEU A 43 -7.40 -15.57 4.42
C LEU A 43 -8.43 -14.48 4.69
N GLU A 44 -9.18 -14.59 5.80
CA GLU A 44 -10.21 -13.62 6.17
C GLU A 44 -9.60 -12.24 6.44
N VAL A 45 -8.43 -12.21 7.10
CA VAL A 45 -7.70 -10.95 7.33
C VAL A 45 -7.12 -10.41 6.02
N LEU A 46 -6.63 -11.28 5.14
CA LEU A 46 -6.13 -10.86 3.83
C LEU A 46 -7.25 -10.25 2.99
N ASP A 47 -8.42 -10.86 2.95
CA ASP A 47 -9.58 -10.35 2.22
C ASP A 47 -9.97 -8.96 2.73
N GLU A 48 -10.04 -8.77 4.04
CA GLU A 48 -10.33 -7.45 4.63
C GLU A 48 -9.26 -6.40 4.26
N VAL A 49 -7.98 -6.77 4.29
CA VAL A 49 -6.87 -5.90 3.89
C VAL A 49 -6.97 -5.51 2.42
N PHE A 50 -7.30 -6.45 1.53
CA PHE A 50 -7.45 -6.17 0.11
C PHE A 50 -8.68 -5.30 -0.17
N ASP A 51 -9.79 -5.50 0.53
CA ASP A 51 -10.97 -4.63 0.43
C ASP A 51 -10.67 -3.19 0.87
N ARG A 52 -9.93 -3.03 1.98
CA ARG A 52 -9.42 -1.73 2.46
C ARG A 52 -8.55 -1.04 1.39
N ILE A 53 -7.60 -1.78 0.81
CA ILE A 53 -6.75 -1.27 -0.27
C ILE A 53 -7.61 -0.88 -1.48
N GLU A 54 -8.58 -1.69 -1.88
CA GLU A 54 -9.46 -1.38 -3.02
C GLU A 54 -10.27 -0.09 -2.78
N ARG A 55 -10.85 0.09 -1.60
CA ARG A 55 -11.58 1.33 -1.25
C ARG A 55 -10.68 2.56 -1.35
N PHE A 56 -9.48 2.49 -0.79
CA PHE A 56 -8.49 3.56 -0.91
C PHE A 56 -8.19 3.87 -2.38
N LEU A 57 -7.88 2.84 -3.17
CA LEU A 57 -7.55 3.02 -4.60
C LEU A 57 -8.72 3.60 -5.38
N LYS A 58 -9.96 3.19 -5.13
CA LYS A 58 -11.17 3.74 -5.77
C LYS A 58 -11.37 5.21 -5.41
N LYS A 59 -11.17 5.58 -4.14
CA LYS A 59 -11.29 6.97 -3.66
C LYS A 59 -10.27 7.91 -4.31
N HIS A 60 -9.06 7.42 -4.57
CA HIS A 60 -7.97 8.23 -5.11
C HIS A 60 -7.66 7.98 -6.60
N ARG A 61 -8.39 7.09 -7.28
CA ARG A 61 -8.39 6.90 -8.75
C ARG A 61 -9.31 7.96 -9.38
N GLY A 62 -8.79 9.16 -9.63
CA GLY A 62 -9.57 10.18 -10.37
C GLY A 62 -9.20 11.64 -10.15
N HIS A 63 -8.01 11.95 -9.62
CA HIS A 63 -7.41 13.28 -9.68
C HIS A 63 -6.03 13.16 -10.32
#